data_AF-A0A838KEB5-F1
#
_entry.id   AF-A0A838KEB5-F1
#
_cell.length_a   1.000
_cell.length_b   1.000
_cell.length_c   1.000
_cell.angle_alpha   90.00
_cell.angle_beta   90.00
_cell.angle_gamma   90.00
#
_symmetry.space_group_name_H-M   'P 1'
#
loop_
_entity.id
_entity.type
_entity.pdbx_description
1 polymer ?
#
loop_
_entity_poly.entity_id
_entity_poly.type
_entity_poly.pdbx_seq_one_letter_code
_entity_poly.pdbx_strand_id
1 'polypeptide(L)'
;TDDGGHDGGDREEGDAAALRDLGIDLNDVRRRVEERFGPGALDEAVRPRRRLLDRLRPAWRRPRARRCGREHRHGGHIPFTPRSKKALELALRESLRLRSKEIGVGHLVLGTLRTDGLATLVVTRLGVSPDDVRRAVLEQLGRAA
;
A
#
# COMPACT_ATOMS: atom_id res chain seq x y z
N THR A 1 -17.00 19.81 38.81
CA THR A 1 -15.53 19.93 38.77
C THR A 1 -14.96 18.55 38.92
N ASP A 2 -14.64 17.92 37.78
CA ASP A 2 -13.44 17.11 37.54
C ASP A 2 -13.58 16.53 36.12
N ASP A 3 -13.14 17.30 35.11
CA ASP A 3 -13.03 16.83 33.72
C ASP A 3 -11.65 16.18 33.55
N GLY A 4 -11.60 14.86 33.71
CA GLY A 4 -10.40 14.06 33.54
C GLY A 4 -9.84 14.16 32.13
N GLY A 5 -8.71 14.87 32.00
CA GLY A 5 -7.95 15.08 30.77
C GLY A 5 -7.50 13.77 30.12
N HIS A 6 -7.55 13.78 28.79
CA HIS A 6 -7.07 12.69 27.94
C HIS A 6 -5.55 12.76 27.81
N ASP A 7 -4.84 11.91 28.54
CA ASP A 7 -3.38 11.75 28.53
C ASP A 7 -2.88 11.02 27.26
N GLY A 8 -3.02 11.69 26.11
CA GLY A 8 -2.63 11.18 24.79
C GLY A 8 -1.52 11.97 24.09
N GLY A 9 -1.08 13.11 24.63
CA GLY A 9 -0.18 14.05 23.95
C GLY A 9 1.30 13.63 23.94
N ASP A 10 1.75 12.95 25.00
CA ASP A 10 3.19 12.80 25.26
C ASP A 10 3.93 11.88 24.28
N ARG A 11 3.22 10.93 23.66
CA ARG A 11 3.83 10.03 22.65
C ARG A 11 3.91 10.68 21.27
N GLU A 12 2.89 11.42 20.86
CA GLU A 12 2.86 12.09 19.55
C GLU A 12 3.87 13.23 19.49
N GLU A 13 4.04 13.95 20.59
CA GLU A 13 5.02 15.05 20.68
C GLU A 13 6.47 14.52 20.73
N GLY A 14 6.71 13.41 21.43
CA GLY A 14 8.01 12.73 21.45
C GLY A 14 8.41 12.14 20.09
N ASP A 15 7.49 11.45 19.42
CA ASP A 15 7.72 10.89 18.09
C ASP A 15 7.89 11.99 17.03
N ALA A 16 7.15 13.10 17.15
CA ALA A 16 7.30 14.26 16.29
C ALA A 16 8.65 14.95 16.46
N ALA A 17 9.14 15.06 17.69
CA ALA A 17 10.47 15.63 17.97
C ALA A 17 11.58 14.75 17.37
N ALA A 18 11.53 13.44 17.58
CA ALA A 18 12.52 12.50 17.04
C ALA A 18 12.62 12.55 15.50
N LEU A 19 11.49 12.77 14.81
CA LEU A 19 11.47 12.88 13.35
C LEU A 19 11.98 14.24 12.86
N ARG A 20 11.75 15.32 13.62
CA ARG A 20 12.34 16.65 13.33
C ARG A 20 13.86 16.63 13.43
N ASP A 21 14.41 15.87 14.37
CA ASP A 21 15.86 15.67 14.49
C ASP A 21 16.45 14.96 13.26
N LEU A 22 15.63 14.16 12.56
CA LEU A 22 15.96 13.56 11.26
C LEU A 22 15.63 14.46 10.05
N GLY A 23 15.20 15.71 10.29
CA GLY A 23 14.82 16.67 9.26
C GLY A 23 13.45 16.43 8.62
N ILE A 24 12.57 15.65 9.27
CA ILE A 24 11.24 15.31 8.75
C ILE A 24 10.18 16.12 9.48
N ASP A 25 9.54 17.07 8.77
CA ASP A 25 8.39 17.82 9.29
C ASP A 25 7.07 17.07 9.03
N LEU A 26 6.51 16.50 10.11
CA LEU A 26 5.24 15.78 10.08
C LEU A 26 4.05 16.62 9.58
N ASN A 27 4.03 17.93 9.85
CA ASN A 27 2.95 18.80 9.37
C ASN A 27 3.02 18.96 7.86
N ASP A 28 4.23 19.11 7.31
CA ASP A 28 4.44 19.20 5.87
C ASP A 28 4.09 17.87 5.17
N VAL A 29 4.47 16.74 5.77
CA VAL A 29 4.08 15.41 5.28
C VAL A 29 2.57 15.25 5.27
N ARG A 30 1.87 15.59 6.37
CA ARG A 30 0.41 15.52 6.45
C ARG A 30 -0.25 16.36 5.36
N ARG A 31 0.18 17.62 5.23
CA ARG A 31 -0.34 18.54 4.21
C ARG A 31 -0.19 17.99 2.79
N ARG A 32 1.00 17.51 2.43
CA ARG A 32 1.26 16.94 1.09
C ARG A 32 0.43 15.69 0.81
N VAL A 33 0.19 14.87 1.84
CA VAL A 33 -0.68 13.69 1.72
C VAL A 33 -2.13 14.11 1.51
N GLU A 34 -2.64 15.07 2.27
CA GLU A 34 -4.01 15.56 2.12
C GLU A 34 -4.23 16.30 0.78
N GLU A 35 -3.25 17.09 0.32
CA GLU A 35 -3.26 17.73 -1.01
C GLU A 35 -3.36 16.69 -2.14
N ARG A 36 -2.71 15.53 -1.97
CA ARG A 36 -2.61 14.51 -3.02
C ARG A 36 -3.70 13.45 -2.98
N PHE A 37 -4.20 13.11 -1.79
CA PHE A 37 -5.13 12.01 -1.57
C PHE A 37 -6.52 12.47 -1.06
N GLY A 38 -6.67 13.74 -0.71
CA GLY A 38 -7.92 14.35 -0.23
C GLY A 38 -7.91 14.69 1.27
N PRO A 39 -8.78 15.61 1.71
CA PRO A 39 -8.88 16.01 3.11
C PRO A 39 -9.25 14.80 3.99
N GLY A 40 -8.52 14.61 5.08
CA GLY A 40 -8.70 13.48 5.98
C GLY A 40 -8.15 12.15 5.48
N ALA A 41 -7.25 12.16 4.49
CA ALA A 41 -6.55 10.96 4.01
C ALA A 41 -5.79 10.20 5.12
N LEU A 42 -5.46 10.86 6.24
CA LEU A 42 -4.81 10.26 7.40
C LEU A 42 -5.76 10.00 8.59
N ASP A 43 -7.00 10.50 8.56
CA ASP A 43 -7.96 10.43 9.68
C ASP A 43 -8.52 9.02 9.91
N GLU A 44 -8.41 8.13 8.91
CA GLU A 44 -8.87 6.74 9.04
C GLU A 44 -7.97 5.92 9.97
N ALA A 45 -6.70 6.30 10.12
CA ALA A 45 -5.73 5.64 11.00
C ALA A 45 -5.83 6.07 12.48
N VAL A 46 -6.46 7.22 12.77
CA VAL A 46 -6.51 7.86 14.11
C VAL A 46 -7.90 7.76 14.76
N ARG A 47 -8.75 6.80 14.35
CA ARG A 47 -10.04 6.60 15.01
C ARG A 47 -9.82 5.96 16.40
N PRO A 48 -10.17 6.63 17.52
CA PRO A 48 -10.18 5.93 18.80
C PRO A 48 -11.21 4.80 18.70
N ARG A 49 -10.84 3.61 19.20
CA ARG A 49 -11.72 2.44 19.32
C ARG A 49 -12.96 2.79 20.17
N ARG A 50 -13.96 3.45 19.58
CA ARG A 50 -15.28 3.73 20.16
C ARG A 50 -16.14 2.46 20.24
N ARG A 51 -15.58 1.37 20.75
CA ARG A 51 -16.31 0.11 20.96
C ARG A 51 -17.24 0.16 22.16
N LEU A 52 -16.98 1.06 23.13
CA LEU A 52 -17.80 1.19 24.34
C LEU A 52 -19.11 1.96 24.09
N LEU A 53 -19.03 3.09 23.39
CA LEU A 53 -20.19 3.97 23.14
C LEU A 53 -21.18 3.39 22.11
N ASP A 54 -20.72 2.63 21.12
CA ASP A 54 -21.61 1.97 20.14
C ASP A 54 -22.47 0.84 20.77
N ARG A 55 -22.01 0.27 21.89
CA ARG A 55 -22.74 -0.78 22.62
C ARG A 55 -23.98 -0.23 23.34
N LEU A 56 -23.95 1.06 23.69
CA LEU A 56 -25.04 1.79 24.36
C LEU A 56 -26.04 2.42 23.38
N ARG A 57 -25.84 2.30 22.06
CA ARG A 57 -26.76 2.86 21.05
C ARG A 57 -27.96 1.95 20.80
N PRO A 58 -29.18 2.50 20.72
CA PRO A 58 -30.37 1.78 20.28
C PRO A 58 -30.15 1.13 18.92
N ALA A 59 -30.75 -0.05 18.70
CA ALA A 59 -30.48 -0.91 17.55
C ALA A 59 -30.64 -0.21 16.18
N TRP A 60 -31.55 0.76 16.07
CA TRP A 60 -31.82 1.53 14.84
C TRP A 60 -30.81 2.66 14.57
N ARG A 61 -30.01 3.06 15.57
CA ARG A 61 -28.86 3.98 15.41
C ARG A 61 -27.52 3.25 15.33
N ARG A 62 -27.50 1.92 15.24
CA ARG A 62 -26.25 1.19 14.98
C ARG A 62 -25.90 1.32 13.51
N PRO A 63 -24.69 1.74 13.13
CA PRO A 63 -24.26 1.70 11.74
C PRO A 63 -24.43 0.27 11.23
N ARG A 64 -25.15 0.07 10.11
CA ARG A 64 -25.14 -1.22 9.42
C ARG A 64 -23.69 -1.51 9.09
N ALA A 65 -23.12 -2.50 9.77
CA ALA A 65 -21.71 -2.81 9.68
C ALA A 65 -21.32 -2.99 8.21
N ARG A 66 -20.67 -1.98 7.64
CA ARG A 66 -19.84 -2.19 6.46
C ARG A 66 -18.78 -3.16 6.94
N ARG A 67 -18.78 -4.38 6.39
CA ARG A 67 -17.69 -5.33 6.57
C ARG A 67 -16.45 -4.75 5.89
N CYS A 68 -15.75 -3.87 6.59
CA CYS A 68 -14.38 -3.47 6.30
C CYS A 68 -13.69 -3.09 7.61
N GLY A 69 -12.45 -3.54 7.74
CA GLY A 69 -11.56 -3.16 8.84
C GLY A 69 -11.55 -4.11 10.02
N ARG A 70 -11.17 -5.38 9.82
CA ARG A 70 -10.45 -6.10 10.88
C ARG A 70 -9.18 -5.28 11.15
N GLU A 71 -8.98 -4.86 12.39
CA GLU A 71 -7.75 -4.20 12.83
C GLU A 71 -6.56 -5.07 12.48
N HIS A 72 -5.79 -4.64 11.47
CA HIS A 72 -4.50 -5.24 11.17
C HIS A 72 -3.54 -4.64 12.18
N ARG A 73 -3.23 -5.41 13.24
CA ARG A 73 -2.03 -5.17 14.01
C ARG A 73 -0.87 -5.22 13.00
N HIS A 74 -0.22 -4.09 12.75
CA HIS A 74 0.96 -4.01 11.91
C HIS A 74 2.09 -4.79 12.58
N GLY A 75 2.24 -6.06 12.21
CA GLY A 75 3.20 -6.97 12.83
C GLY A 75 3.04 -8.40 12.34
N GLY A 76 3.05 -8.61 11.02
CA GLY A 76 3.08 -9.95 10.44
C GLY A 76 2.27 -10.06 9.15
N HIS A 77 2.97 -9.96 8.02
CA HIS A 77 2.49 -10.24 6.66
C HIS A 77 1.40 -9.31 6.09
N ILE A 78 1.84 -8.36 5.25
CA ILE A 78 0.96 -7.55 4.40
C ILE A 78 0.40 -8.44 3.29
N PRO A 79 -0.93 -8.60 3.17
CA PRO A 79 -1.49 -9.44 2.12
C PRO A 79 -1.28 -8.82 0.74
N PHE A 80 -0.99 -9.65 -0.26
CA PHE A 80 -0.95 -9.17 -1.63
C PHE A 80 -2.31 -8.66 -2.09
N THR A 81 -2.29 -7.51 -2.76
CA THR A 81 -3.46 -6.99 -3.47
C THR A 81 -3.88 -7.97 -4.58
N PRO A 82 -5.16 -7.98 -5.01
CA PRO A 82 -5.59 -8.80 -6.15
C PRO A 82 -4.75 -8.57 -7.40
N ARG A 83 -4.32 -7.32 -7.64
CA ARG A 83 -3.45 -6.93 -8.75
C ARG A 83 -2.04 -7.53 -8.62
N SER A 84 -1.46 -7.49 -7.41
CA SER A 84 -0.14 -8.09 -7.15
C SER A 84 -0.17 -9.61 -7.34
N LYS A 85 -1.23 -10.29 -6.87
CA LYS A 85 -1.45 -11.72 -7.15
C LYS A 85 -1.54 -11.98 -8.65
N LYS A 86 -2.26 -11.11 -9.38
CA LYS A 86 -2.39 -11.24 -10.84
C LYS A 86 -1.04 -11.14 -11.55
N ALA A 87 -0.20 -10.18 -11.16
CA ALA A 87 1.14 -10.03 -11.73
C ALA A 87 2.01 -11.28 -11.49
N LEU A 88 1.92 -11.90 -10.31
CA LEU A 88 2.63 -13.15 -10.00
C LEU A 88 2.13 -14.34 -10.84
N GLU A 89 0.82 -14.48 -11.03
CA GLU A 89 0.26 -15.49 -11.94
C GLU A 89 0.78 -15.32 -13.37
N LEU A 90 0.83 -14.06 -13.84
CA LEU A 90 1.32 -13.76 -15.19
C LEU A 90 2.82 -14.06 -15.30
N ALA A 91 3.61 -13.75 -14.28
CA ALA A 91 5.03 -14.10 -14.22
C ALA A 91 5.26 -15.61 -14.29
N LEU A 92 4.47 -16.39 -13.54
CA LEU A 92 4.51 -17.86 -13.63
C LEU A 92 4.15 -18.36 -15.03
N ARG A 93 3.14 -17.78 -15.69
CA ARG A 93 2.79 -18.15 -17.07
C ARG A 93 3.93 -17.87 -18.05
N GLU A 94 4.68 -16.79 -17.85
CA GLU A 94 5.84 -16.47 -18.66
C GLU A 94 6.99 -17.46 -18.43
N SER A 95 7.28 -17.84 -17.18
CA SER A 95 8.32 -18.83 -16.89
C SER A 95 8.00 -20.19 -17.51
N LEU A 96 6.74 -20.62 -17.44
CA LEU A 96 6.27 -21.86 -18.08
C LEU A 96 6.37 -21.78 -19.61
N ARG A 97 5.98 -20.64 -20.21
CA ARG A 97 6.07 -20.42 -21.66
C ARG A 97 7.51 -20.49 -22.16
N LEU A 98 8.45 -19.97 -21.37
CA LEU A 98 9.88 -20.00 -21.64
C LEU A 98 10.57 -21.28 -21.13
N ARG A 99 9.80 -22.24 -20.59
CA ARG A 99 10.31 -23.51 -20.00
C ARG A 99 11.40 -23.31 -18.94
N SER A 100 11.35 -22.19 -18.23
CA SER A 100 12.26 -21.88 -17.13
C SER A 100 11.86 -22.65 -15.86
N LYS A 101 12.85 -23.20 -15.15
CA LYS A 101 12.63 -23.97 -13.91
C LYS A 101 12.21 -23.11 -12.72
N GLU A 102 12.54 -21.81 -12.76
CA GLU A 102 12.31 -20.86 -11.66
C GLU A 102 11.71 -19.53 -12.15
N ILE A 103 11.00 -18.83 -11.27
CA ILE A 103 10.48 -17.48 -11.52
C ILE A 103 11.56 -16.45 -11.16
N GLY A 104 12.46 -16.17 -12.11
CA GLY A 104 13.42 -15.06 -12.01
C GLY A 104 12.83 -13.66 -12.22
N VAL A 105 13.70 -12.64 -12.09
CA VAL A 105 13.35 -11.22 -12.23
C VAL A 105 12.73 -10.89 -13.59
N GLY A 106 13.24 -11.47 -14.68
CA GLY A 106 12.69 -11.24 -16.02
C GLY A 106 11.21 -11.64 -16.12
N HIS A 107 10.82 -12.76 -15.53
CA HIS A 107 9.43 -13.20 -15.50
C HIS A 107 8.54 -12.25 -14.69
N LEU A 108 9.05 -11.75 -13.56
CA LEU A 108 8.34 -10.75 -12.74
C LEU A 108 8.12 -9.45 -13.51
N VAL A 109 9.12 -8.97 -14.24
CA VAL A 109 9.00 -7.78 -15.10
C VAL A 109 7.95 -8.00 -16.19
N LEU A 110 8.01 -9.14 -16.89
CA LEU A 110 7.01 -9.48 -17.92
C LEU A 110 5.58 -9.58 -17.34
N GLY A 111 5.42 -10.18 -16.16
CA GLY A 111 4.14 -10.32 -15.48
C GLY A 111 3.57 -8.98 -14.98
N THR A 112 4.43 -8.09 -14.48
CA THR A 112 4.03 -6.76 -14.01
C THR A 112 3.72 -5.79 -15.14
N LEU A 113 4.42 -5.86 -16.28
CA LEU A 113 4.11 -5.07 -17.48
C LEU A 113 2.81 -5.48 -18.15
N ARG A 114 2.48 -6.78 -18.11
CA ARG A 114 1.25 -7.33 -18.68
C ARG A 114 0.03 -7.15 -17.79
N THR A 115 0.26 -6.83 -16.52
CA THR A 115 -0.80 -6.33 -15.65
C THR A 115 -0.88 -4.83 -15.90
N ASP A 116 -2.07 -4.29 -16.16
CA ASP A 116 -2.22 -2.83 -16.15
C ASP A 116 -1.68 -2.32 -14.81
N GLY A 117 -0.96 -1.20 -14.76
CA GLY A 117 -0.61 -0.58 -13.48
C GLY A 117 0.63 0.28 -13.41
N LEU A 118 1.16 0.37 -12.18
CA LEU A 118 2.26 1.26 -11.82
C LEU A 118 3.49 0.97 -12.67
N ALA A 119 3.80 -0.31 -12.95
CA ALA A 119 4.94 -0.69 -13.77
C ALA A 119 4.88 -0.06 -15.17
N THR A 120 3.75 -0.25 -15.87
CA THR A 120 3.50 0.36 -17.19
C THR A 120 3.57 1.89 -17.12
N LEU A 121 2.97 2.50 -16.10
CA LEU A 121 3.00 3.96 -15.91
C LEU A 121 4.42 4.50 -15.65
N VAL A 122 5.24 3.79 -14.88
CA VAL A 122 6.62 4.20 -14.58
C VAL A 122 7.47 4.12 -15.84
N VAL A 123 7.38 3.01 -16.58
CA VAL A 123 8.14 2.82 -17.82
C VAL A 123 7.77 3.87 -18.87
N THR A 124 6.47 4.18 -19.04
CA THR A 124 6.04 5.23 -19.96
C THR A 124 6.48 6.63 -19.52
N ARG A 125 6.47 6.92 -18.21
CA ARG A 125 7.00 8.20 -17.67
C ARG A 125 8.50 8.37 -17.86
N LEU A 126 9.24 7.28 -17.94
CA LEU A 126 10.67 7.28 -18.27
C LEU A 126 10.91 7.41 -19.79
N GLY A 127 9.85 7.56 -20.60
CA GLY A 127 9.95 7.72 -22.05
C GLY A 127 10.21 6.42 -22.81
N VAL A 128 10.03 5.26 -22.16
CA VAL A 128 10.26 3.95 -22.77
C VAL A 128 8.91 3.28 -23.04
N SER A 129 8.77 2.60 -24.18
CA SER A 129 7.58 1.79 -24.44
C SER A 129 7.59 0.51 -23.60
N PRO A 130 6.47 0.12 -22.97
CA PRO A 130 6.34 -1.19 -22.32
C PRO A 130 6.69 -2.36 -23.24
N ASP A 131 6.42 -2.24 -24.53
CA ASP A 131 6.74 -3.28 -25.53
C ASP A 131 8.25 -3.38 -25.79
N ASP A 132 8.97 -2.26 -25.73
CA ASP A 132 10.43 -2.25 -25.88
C ASP A 132 11.10 -2.91 -24.68
N VAL A 133 10.62 -2.63 -23.46
CA VAL A 133 11.09 -3.33 -22.25
C VAL A 133 10.80 -4.82 -22.36
N ARG A 134 9.58 -5.19 -22.79
CA ARG A 134 9.21 -6.59 -23.00
C ARG A 134 10.17 -7.29 -23.97
N ARG A 135 10.48 -6.66 -25.10
CA ARG A 135 11.39 -7.20 -26.12
C ARG A 135 12.80 -7.40 -25.57
N ALA A 136 13.34 -6.38 -24.90
CA ALA A 136 14.67 -6.42 -24.30
C ALA A 136 14.80 -7.52 -23.24
N VAL A 137 13.78 -7.67 -22.38
CA VAL A 137 13.77 -8.73 -21.35
C VAL A 137 13.71 -10.11 -21.97
N LEU A 138 12.88 -10.32 -23.01
CA LEU A 138 12.80 -11.61 -23.70
C LEU A 138 14.12 -11.98 -24.39
N GLU A 139 14.78 -11.01 -25.00
CA GLU A 139 16.11 -11.21 -25.60
C GLU A 139 17.14 -11.60 -24.53
N GLN A 140 17.14 -10.90 -23.39
CA GLN A 140 18.05 -11.20 -22.29
C GLN A 140 17.82 -12.60 -21.68
N LEU A 141 16.55 -13.00 -21.50
CA LEU A 141 16.22 -14.35 -21.02
C LEU A 141 16.60 -15.43 -22.03
N GLY A 142 16.49 -15.15 -23.34
CA GLY A 142 16.92 -16.08 -24.39
C GLY A 142 18.43 -16.29 -24.44
N ARG A 143 19.24 -15.31 -24.02
CA ARG A 143 20.71 -15.46 -23.92
C ARG A 143 21.16 -16.22 -22.66
N ALA A 144 20.31 -16.27 -21.64
CA ALA A 144 20.62 -16.88 -20.35
C ALA A 144 20.16 -18.35 -20.24
N ALA A 145 19.45 -18.86 -21.25
CA ALA A 145 18.97 -20.23 -21.36
C ALA A 145 19.89 -21.07 -22.26
#